data_AF-A0A4Z0L5W4-F1
#
_entry.id   AF-A0A4Z0L5W4-F1
#
_cell.length_a   1.000
_cell.length_b   1.000
_cell.length_c   1.000
_cell.angle_alpha   90.00
_cell.angle_beta   90.00
_cell.angle_gamma   90.00
#
_symmetry.space_group_name_H-M   'P 1'
#
loop_
_entity.id
_entity.type
_entity.pdbx_description
1 polymer ?
#
loop_
_entity_poly.entity_id
_entity_poly.type
_entity_poly.pdbx_seq_one_letter_code
_entity_poly.pdbx_strand_id
1 'polypeptide(L)' 'MAKMAAALHILVKEEKLALDLLEQIKNGGDFEKLAKKHSI' A
#
# COMPACT_ATOMS: atom_id res chain seq x y z
N MET A 1 -19.09 -14.49 -16.97
CA MET A 1 -17.96 -13.60 -16.64
C MET A 1 -17.44 -13.99 -15.27
N ALA A 2 -16.20 -14.47 -15.17
CA ALA A 2 -15.60 -14.80 -13.88
C ALA A 2 -15.41 -13.51 -13.06
N LYS A 3 -15.90 -13.50 -11.83
CA LYS A 3 -15.73 -12.38 -10.89
C LYS A 3 -14.26 -12.40 -10.46
N MET A 4 -13.43 -11.56 -11.07
CA MET A 4 -12.00 -11.47 -10.73
C MET A 4 -11.83 -10.46 -9.60
N ALA A 5 -11.04 -10.81 -8.59
CA ALA A 5 -10.69 -9.90 -7.52
C ALA A 5 -9.64 -8.88 -8.03
N ALA A 6 -9.90 -7.60 -7.82
CA ALA A 6 -8.90 -6.56 -7.99
C ALA A 6 -8.28 -6.27 -6.62
N ALA A 7 -6.94 -6.31 -6.56
CA ALA A 7 -6.19 -5.99 -5.36
C ALA A 7 -5.04 -5.04 -5.71
N LEU A 8 -4.79 -4.08 -4.82
CA LEU A 8 -3.62 -3.21 -4.86
C LEU A 8 -2.71 -3.55 -3.68
N HIS A 9 -1.41 -3.61 -3.92
CA HIS A 9 -0.41 -3.89 -2.89
C HIS A 9 0.73 -2.88 -2.97
N ILE A 10 1.39 -2.65 -1.84
CA ILE A 10 2.62 -1.86 -1.75
C ILE A 10 3.72 -2.84 -1.33
N LEU A 11 4.67 -3.09 -2.24
CA LEU A 11 5.82 -3.93 -1.94
C LEU A 11 6.95 -3.07 -1.36
N VAL A 12 7.40 -3.38 -0.14
CA VAL A 12 8.51 -2.68 0.52
C VAL A 12 9.54 -3.67 1.02
N LYS A 13 10.82 -3.25 1.05
CA LYS A 13 11.95 -4.09 1.52
C LYS A 13 12.01 -4.24 3.04
N GLU A 14 11.59 -3.21 3.76
CA GLU A 14 11.73 -3.15 5.21
C GLU A 14 10.37 -3.17 5.91
N GLU A 15 10.27 -3.98 6.96
CA GLU A 15 9.07 -4.10 7.79
C GLU A 15 8.69 -2.77 8.45
N LYS A 16 9.70 -1.99 8.90
CA LYS A 16 9.45 -0.66 9.49
C LYS A 16 8.74 0.29 8.52
N LEU A 17 9.13 0.26 7.24
CA LEU A 17 8.47 1.03 6.19
C LEU A 17 7.03 0.55 5.97
N ALA A 18 6.80 -0.76 6.02
CA ALA A 18 5.45 -1.31 5.92
C ALA A 18 4.55 -0.83 7.07
N LEU A 19 5.07 -0.83 8.30
CA LEU A 19 4.35 -0.37 9.49
C LEU A 19 4.06 1.13 9.44
N ASP A 20 5.05 1.96 9.06
CA ASP A 20 4.88 3.41 8.91
C ASP A 20 3.82 3.73 7.84
N LEU A 21 3.91 3.08 6.67
CA LEU A 21 2.89 3.23 5.62
C LEU A 21 1.51 2.78 6.08
N LEU A 22 1.43 1.72 6.88
CA LEU A 22 0.18 1.23 7.45
C LEU A 22 -0.42 2.22 8.45
N GLU A 23 0.40 2.87 9.28
CA GLU A 23 -0.04 3.96 10.15
C GLU A 23 -0.50 5.19 9.34
N GLN A 24 0.25 5.57 8.29
CA GLN A 24 -0.13 6.68 7.41
C GLN A 24 -1.48 6.42 6.72
N ILE A 25 -1.68 5.21 6.19
CA ILE A 25 -2.95 4.81 5.57
C ILE A 25 -4.09 4.84 6.61
N LYS A 26 -3.85 4.33 7.83
CA LYS A 26 -4.84 4.39 8.93
C LYS A 26 -5.20 5.82 9.34
N ASN A 27 -4.25 6.75 9.25
CA ASN A 27 -4.44 8.17 9.55
C ASN A 27 -5.13 8.95 8.41
N GLY A 28 -5.60 8.28 7.36
CA GLY A 28 -6.26 8.92 6.21
C GLY A 28 -5.31 9.28 5.07
N GLY A 29 -4.09 8.74 5.08
CA GLY A 29 -3.14 8.84 3.99
C GLY A 29 -3.65 8.16 2.71
N ASP A 30 -3.28 8.75 1.57
CA ASP A 30 -3.71 8.29 0.25
C ASP A 30 -2.89 7.06 -0.19
N PHE A 31 -3.54 5.90 -0.23
CA PHE A 31 -2.90 4.64 -0.61
C PHE A 31 -2.26 4.69 -1.99
N GLU A 32 -2.88 5.35 -2.98
CA GLU A 32 -2.38 5.36 -4.36
C GLU A 32 -1.09 6.17 -4.48
N LYS A 33 -1.01 7.30 -3.77
CA LYS A 33 0.21 8.12 -3.69
C LYS A 33 1.34 7.39 -2.97
N LEU A 34 1.02 6.72 -1.86
CA LEU A 34 2.00 5.95 -1.10
C LEU A 34 2.51 4.76 -1.90
N ALA A 35 1.63 4.05 -2.60
CA ALA A 35 1.99 2.95 -3.49
C ALA A 35 2.93 3.42 -4.61
N LYS A 36 2.60 4.51 -5.32
CA LYS A 36 3.46 5.05 -6.39
C LYS A 36 4.85 5.48 -5.90
N LYS A 37 4.95 5.92 -4.65
CA LYS A 37 6.19 6.45 -4.09
C LYS A 37 7.09 5.38 -3.46
N HIS A 38 6.49 4.35 -2.86
CA HIS A 38 7.20 3.37 -2.03
C HIS A 38 7.15 1.94 -2.58
N SER A 39 6.24 1.63 -3.50
CA SER A 39 6.21 0.32 -4.14
C SER A 39 7.38 0.20 -5.12
N ILE A 40 8.18 -0.83 -4.93
CA ILE A 40 9.28 -1.23 -5.82
C ILE A 40 8.99 -2.53 -6.55
#